data_AF-A0AA96RXL8-F1
#
_entry.id   AF-A0AA96RXL8-F1
#
_cell.length_a   1.000
_cell.length_b   1.000
_cell.length_c   1.000
_cell.angle_alpha   90.00
_cell.angle_beta   90.00
_cell.angle_gamma   90.00
#
_symmetry.space_group_name_H-M   'P 1'
#
loop_
_entity.id
_entity.type
_entity.pdbx_description
1 polymer ?
#
loop_
_entity_poly.entity_id
_entity_poly.type
_entity_poly.pdbx_seq_one_letter_code
_entity_poly.pdbx_strand_id
1 'polypeptide(L)'
;MGRSRNVLVGIAVTLILAAAALVVSYNNSKAKYDVFREHSGLFEAVKDGTGLLMTRLDNRSDISNTFIYSNNGNAIGHQFLEGVGAGLQGKVQQIIASSADKLNFVRYSRQDGKSLIRFVFDWEGENGNTYHIVYCDSRDLVEKTYSEEAVKYGLDKLADGWYGIEIK
;
A
#
# COMPACT_ATOMS: atom_id res chain seq x y z
N MET A 1 -17.67 29.02 42.31
CA MET A 1 -17.82 28.18 41.09
C MET A 1 -16.90 28.66 39.95
N GLY A 2 -15.58 28.76 40.15
CA GLY A 2 -14.65 29.31 39.14
C GLY A 2 -13.46 28.42 38.76
N ARG A 3 -13.13 27.41 39.58
CA ARG A 3 -11.99 26.52 39.35
C ARG A 3 -12.29 25.36 38.39
N SER A 4 -13.49 24.80 38.43
CA SER A 4 -13.90 23.68 37.57
C SER A 4 -14.03 24.05 36.09
N ARG A 5 -14.40 25.30 35.80
CA ARG A 5 -14.63 25.80 34.44
C ARG A 5 -13.32 26.00 33.66
N ASN A 6 -12.25 26.42 34.33
CA ASN A 6 -10.92 26.59 33.72
C ASN A 6 -10.20 25.26 33.47
N VAL A 7 -10.45 24.25 34.32
CA VAL A 7 -9.91 22.89 34.13
C VAL A 7 -10.55 22.22 32.90
N LEU A 8 -11.86 22.36 32.72
CA LEU A 8 -12.57 21.83 31.55
C LEU A 8 -12.10 22.46 30.23
N VAL A 9 -11.81 23.76 30.21
CA VAL A 9 -11.26 24.44 29.02
C VAL A 9 -9.85 23.94 28.71
N GLY A 10 -9.01 23.72 29.72
CA GLY A 10 -7.66 23.17 29.53
C GLY A 10 -7.67 21.75 28.93
N ILE A 11 -8.58 20.89 29.42
CA ILE A 11 -8.74 19.52 28.88
C ILE A 11 -9.24 19.56 27.43
N ALA A 12 -10.22 20.40 27.12
CA ALA A 12 -10.75 20.54 25.76
C ALA A 12 -9.69 21.03 24.76
N VAL A 13 -8.87 22.02 25.15
CA VAL A 13 -7.76 22.51 24.31
C VAL A 13 -6.71 21.43 24.07
N THR A 14 -6.38 20.63 25.10
CA THR A 14 -5.41 19.54 24.98
C THR A 14 -5.92 18.44 24.04
N LEU A 15 -7.21 18.11 24.12
CA LEU A 15 -7.85 17.14 23.23
C LEU A 15 -7.91 17.63 21.78
N ILE A 16 -8.22 18.90 21.55
CA ILE A 16 -8.23 19.49 20.21
C ILE A 16 -6.83 19.53 19.61
N LEU A 17 -5.81 19.88 20.40
CA LEU A 17 -4.41 19.86 19.96
C LEU A 17 -3.91 18.45 19.70
N ALA A 18 -4.29 17.47 20.52
CA ALA A 18 -3.96 16.06 20.29
C ALA A 18 -4.64 15.52 19.03
N ALA A 19 -5.92 15.85 18.80
CA ALA A 19 -6.64 15.50 17.57
C ALA A 19 -6.02 16.16 16.34
N ALA A 20 -5.67 17.45 16.41
CA ALA A 20 -4.99 18.15 15.34
C ALA A 20 -3.58 17.58 15.08
N ALA A 21 -2.83 17.21 16.11
CA ALA A 21 -1.53 16.55 15.98
C ALA A 21 -1.65 15.15 15.35
N LEU A 22 -2.70 14.40 15.67
CA LEU A 22 -3.05 13.12 15.03
C LEU A 22 -3.38 13.29 13.54
N VAL A 23 -4.12 14.35 13.20
CA VAL A 23 -4.43 14.70 11.80
C VAL A 23 -3.17 15.13 11.04
N VAL A 24 -2.27 15.89 11.69
CA VAL A 24 -0.99 16.32 11.10
C VAL A 24 -0.01 15.14 10.96
N SER A 25 0.01 14.19 11.90
CA SER A 25 0.86 12.99 11.79
C SER A 25 0.41 12.07 10.67
N TYR A 26 -0.89 11.97 10.41
CA TYR A 26 -1.44 11.20 9.28
C TYR A 26 -1.06 11.79 7.91
N ASN A 27 -0.57 13.04 7.87
CA ASN A 27 -0.18 13.74 6.66
C ASN A 27 1.30 13.55 6.26
N ASN A 28 2.08 12.78 7.04
CA ASN A 28 3.44 12.40 6.65
C ASN A 28 3.41 11.16 5.75
N SER A 29 4.12 11.15 4.63
CA SER A 29 4.30 9.97 3.77
C SER A 29 4.75 8.73 4.56
N LYS A 30 5.55 8.92 5.61
CA LYS A 30 5.94 7.87 6.56
C LYS A 30 4.80 7.22 7.33
N ALA A 31 3.71 7.95 7.62
CA ALA A 31 2.54 7.40 8.31
C ALA A 31 1.68 6.54 7.36
N LYS A 32 1.70 6.86 6.05
CA LYS A 32 1.00 6.07 5.03
C LYS A 32 1.59 4.66 4.88
N TYR A 33 2.88 4.50 5.20
CA TYR A 33 3.53 3.18 5.27
C TYR A 33 3.38 2.48 6.62
N ASP A 34 2.72 3.07 7.63
CA ASP A 34 2.49 2.38 8.91
C ASP A 34 1.57 1.17 8.73
N VAL A 35 0.65 1.18 7.76
CA VAL A 35 -0.14 -0.01 7.39
C VAL A 35 0.76 -1.21 7.04
N PHE A 36 1.90 -0.97 6.39
CA PHE A 36 2.87 -2.03 6.12
C PHE A 36 3.59 -2.46 7.40
N ARG A 37 4.01 -1.50 8.24
CA ARG A 37 4.75 -1.82 9.48
C ARG A 37 3.89 -2.64 10.45
N GLU A 38 2.63 -2.26 10.61
CA GLU A 38 1.66 -2.90 11.50
C GLU A 38 1.17 -4.25 10.96
N HIS A 39 1.09 -4.41 9.64
CA HIS A 39 0.55 -5.61 8.99
C HIS A 39 1.54 -6.32 8.06
N SER A 40 2.85 -6.21 8.29
CA SER A 40 3.89 -6.74 7.39
C SER A 40 3.69 -8.23 7.04
N GLY A 41 3.30 -9.05 8.01
CA GLY A 41 2.98 -10.47 7.78
C GLY A 41 1.81 -10.69 6.80
N LEU A 42 0.87 -9.75 6.71
CA LEU A 42 -0.23 -9.80 5.75
C LEU A 42 0.25 -9.49 4.32
N PHE A 43 1.13 -8.49 4.17
CA PHE A 43 1.77 -8.17 2.88
C PHE A 43 2.63 -9.33 2.39
N GLU A 44 3.42 -9.96 3.27
CA GLU A 44 4.18 -11.17 2.96
C GLU A 44 3.26 -12.32 2.53
N ALA A 45 2.16 -12.54 3.24
CA ALA A 45 1.22 -13.62 2.90
C ALA A 45 0.50 -13.39 1.56
N VAL A 46 0.26 -12.14 1.16
CA VAL A 46 -0.23 -11.81 -0.19
C VAL A 46 0.88 -12.00 -1.22
N LYS A 47 2.11 -11.56 -0.93
CA LYS A 47 3.27 -11.76 -1.81
C LYS A 47 3.50 -13.24 -2.14
N ASP A 48 3.54 -14.11 -1.13
CA ASP A 48 3.69 -15.56 -1.32
C ASP A 48 2.52 -16.17 -2.08
N GLY A 49 1.28 -15.80 -1.72
CA GLY A 49 0.08 -16.30 -2.39
C GLY A 49 0.00 -15.88 -3.86
N THR A 50 0.37 -14.64 -4.17
CA THR A 50 0.49 -14.13 -5.54
C THR A 50 1.60 -14.85 -6.30
N GLY A 51 2.76 -15.06 -5.69
CA GLY A 51 3.85 -15.83 -6.30
C GLY A 51 3.42 -17.24 -6.72
N LEU A 52 2.76 -17.97 -5.81
CA LEU A 52 2.21 -19.30 -6.10
C LEU A 52 1.11 -19.30 -7.16
N LEU A 53 0.26 -18.28 -7.17
CA LEU A 53 -0.75 -18.11 -8.22
C LEU A 53 -0.08 -17.92 -9.58
N MET A 54 0.87 -17.00 -9.68
CA MET A 54 1.51 -16.67 -10.96
C MET A 54 2.36 -17.82 -11.51
N THR A 55 3.02 -18.60 -10.66
CA THR A 55 3.71 -19.82 -11.07
C THR A 55 2.75 -20.87 -11.65
N ARG A 56 1.51 -20.96 -11.16
CA ARG A 56 0.49 -21.88 -11.71
C ARG A 56 -0.10 -21.37 -13.02
N LEU A 57 -0.25 -20.05 -13.15
CA LEU A 57 -0.88 -19.43 -14.31
C LEU A 57 0.05 -19.28 -15.50
N ASP A 58 1.38 -19.20 -15.30
CA ASP A 58 2.27 -18.83 -16.40
C ASP A 58 3.74 -19.29 -16.25
N ASN A 59 4.26 -19.92 -17.31
CA ASN A 59 5.64 -20.40 -17.43
C ASN A 59 6.54 -19.44 -18.24
N ARG A 60 6.04 -18.28 -18.67
CA ARG A 60 6.79 -17.31 -19.49
C ARG A 60 7.84 -16.54 -18.68
N SER A 61 8.92 -16.15 -19.35
CA SER A 61 10.06 -15.44 -18.75
C SER A 61 9.68 -14.05 -18.24
N ASP A 62 8.79 -13.35 -18.95
CA ASP A 62 8.36 -12.01 -18.61
C ASP A 62 6.83 -11.90 -18.65
N ILE A 63 6.27 -11.36 -17.58
CA ILE A 63 4.83 -11.18 -17.39
C ILE A 63 4.59 -9.69 -17.20
N SER A 64 4.05 -9.05 -18.23
CA SER A 64 3.69 -7.65 -18.18
C SER A 64 2.36 -7.47 -17.43
N ASN A 65 2.43 -6.88 -16.23
CA ASN A 65 1.31 -6.23 -15.53
C ASN A 65 0.01 -7.06 -15.42
N THR A 66 -0.03 -8.00 -14.48
CA THR A 66 -1.24 -8.75 -14.11
C THR A 66 -1.87 -8.16 -12.86
N PHE A 67 -3.12 -7.70 -12.96
CA PHE A 67 -3.89 -7.27 -11.79
C PHE A 67 -4.38 -8.50 -11.02
N ILE A 68 -3.96 -8.62 -9.76
CA ILE A 68 -4.47 -9.64 -8.83
C ILE A 68 -5.77 -9.16 -8.21
N TYR A 69 -5.82 -7.87 -7.88
CA TYR A 69 -6.98 -7.14 -7.40
C TYR A 69 -7.02 -5.75 -8.05
N SER A 70 -8.20 -5.24 -8.36
CA SER A 70 -8.41 -3.86 -8.81
C SER A 70 -9.76 -3.32 -8.33
N ASN A 71 -9.74 -2.11 -7.78
CA ASN A 71 -10.90 -1.35 -7.32
C ASN A 71 -11.48 -0.43 -8.42
N ASN A 72 -11.29 -0.77 -9.70
CA ASN A 72 -11.90 -0.01 -10.78
C ASN A 72 -13.43 -0.05 -10.64
N GLY A 73 -14.03 1.08 -10.28
CA GLY A 73 -15.48 1.26 -10.06
C GLY A 73 -16.38 0.94 -11.26
N ASN A 74 -15.82 0.43 -12.37
CA ASN A 74 -16.51 -0.03 -13.58
C ASN A 74 -16.48 -1.56 -13.76
N ALA A 75 -15.84 -2.34 -12.90
CA ALA A 75 -15.78 -3.79 -13.02
C ALA A 75 -17.04 -4.45 -12.43
N ILE A 76 -18.12 -4.47 -13.20
CA ILE A 76 -19.27 -5.34 -12.90
C ILE A 76 -18.81 -6.79 -13.09
N GLY A 77 -18.40 -7.46 -12.02
CA GLY A 77 -18.25 -8.92 -11.97
C GLY A 77 -17.00 -9.47 -11.31
N HIS A 78 -15.80 -8.88 -11.49
CA HIS A 78 -14.56 -9.49 -10.98
C HIS A 78 -13.52 -8.44 -10.56
N GLN A 79 -13.49 -8.10 -9.26
CA GLN A 79 -12.42 -7.30 -8.67
C GLN A 79 -11.10 -8.06 -8.54
N PHE A 80 -11.14 -9.40 -8.59
CA PHE A 80 -9.99 -10.28 -8.49
C PHE A 80 -9.72 -11.01 -9.81
N LEU A 81 -8.46 -11.31 -10.07
CA LEU A 81 -8.07 -12.19 -11.16
C LEU A 81 -8.75 -13.57 -11.02
N GLU A 82 -9.13 -14.16 -12.15
CA GLU A 82 -9.59 -15.54 -12.20
C GLU A 82 -8.53 -16.49 -11.61
N GLY A 83 -8.96 -17.45 -10.78
CA GLY A 83 -8.06 -18.41 -10.11
C GLY A 83 -7.46 -17.92 -8.78
N VAL A 84 -7.69 -16.67 -8.38
CA VAL A 84 -7.38 -16.21 -7.01
C VAL A 84 -8.29 -16.95 -6.03
N GLY A 85 -7.72 -17.84 -5.23
CA GLY A 85 -8.46 -18.61 -4.22
C GLY A 85 -8.92 -17.75 -3.03
N ALA A 86 -9.96 -18.21 -2.32
CA ALA A 86 -10.57 -17.49 -1.20
C ALA A 86 -9.57 -17.04 -0.11
N GLY A 87 -8.54 -17.84 0.17
CA GLY A 87 -7.50 -17.48 1.14
C GLY A 87 -6.66 -16.26 0.72
N LEU A 88 -6.39 -16.09 -0.58
CA LEU A 88 -5.66 -14.91 -1.08
C LEU A 88 -6.60 -13.70 -1.15
N GLN A 89 -7.85 -13.90 -1.57
CA GLN A 89 -8.88 -12.84 -1.55
C GLN A 89 -9.08 -12.29 -0.14
N GLY A 90 -9.23 -13.16 0.87
CA GLY A 90 -9.43 -12.76 2.26
C GLY A 90 -8.25 -11.98 2.85
N LYS A 91 -7.02 -12.25 2.42
CA LYS A 91 -5.84 -11.47 2.83
C LYS A 91 -5.82 -10.09 2.18
N VAL A 92 -6.13 -10.01 0.89
CA VAL A 92 -6.25 -8.71 0.20
C VAL A 92 -7.39 -7.88 0.83
N GLN A 93 -8.52 -8.50 1.16
CA GLN A 93 -9.62 -7.83 1.87
C GLN A 93 -9.22 -7.29 3.24
N GLN A 94 -8.36 -8.00 3.98
CA GLN A 94 -7.81 -7.47 5.23
C GLN A 94 -6.90 -6.25 5.01
N ILE A 95 -6.14 -6.20 3.91
CA ILE A 95 -5.35 -5.01 3.56
C ILE A 95 -6.27 -3.84 3.18
N ILE A 96 -7.34 -4.10 2.42
CA ILE A 96 -8.37 -3.10 2.10
C ILE A 96 -8.92 -2.51 3.40
N ALA A 97 -9.37 -3.36 4.34
CA ALA A 97 -9.89 -2.90 5.63
C ALA A 97 -8.86 -2.12 6.46
N SER A 98 -7.62 -2.62 6.54
CA SER A 98 -6.53 -1.98 7.32
C SER A 98 -6.07 -0.65 6.71
N SER A 99 -6.33 -0.44 5.43
CA SER A 99 -6.03 0.81 4.72
C SER A 99 -7.23 1.76 4.62
N ALA A 100 -8.33 1.49 5.33
CA ALA A 100 -9.58 2.25 5.25
C ALA A 100 -10.13 2.36 3.81
N ASP A 101 -10.12 1.23 3.10
CA ASP A 101 -10.60 1.08 1.72
C ASP A 101 -9.81 1.88 0.67
N LYS A 102 -8.58 2.28 1.00
CA LYS A 102 -7.71 3.08 0.11
C LYS A 102 -6.85 2.25 -0.83
N LEU A 103 -6.82 0.93 -0.68
CA LEU A 103 -6.15 0.07 -1.65
C LEU A 103 -6.88 0.12 -2.99
N ASN A 104 -6.23 0.69 -4.00
CA ASN A 104 -6.76 0.79 -5.35
C ASN A 104 -6.51 -0.52 -6.12
N PHE A 105 -5.28 -1.04 -6.13
CA PHE A 105 -5.00 -2.32 -6.79
C PHE A 105 -3.79 -3.06 -6.23
N VAL A 106 -3.77 -4.37 -6.45
CA VAL A 106 -2.60 -5.23 -6.27
C VAL A 106 -2.20 -5.77 -7.64
N ARG A 107 -0.97 -5.50 -8.05
CA ARG A 107 -0.46 -5.87 -9.37
C ARG A 107 0.82 -6.67 -9.28
N TYR A 108 0.87 -7.78 -10.00
CA TYR A 108 2.07 -8.56 -10.27
C TYR A 108 2.69 -8.17 -11.61
N SER A 109 4.01 -8.19 -11.69
CA SER A 109 4.75 -8.18 -12.94
C SER A 109 6.04 -8.97 -12.77
N ARG A 110 6.57 -9.51 -13.87
CA ARG A 110 7.88 -10.13 -13.93
C ARG A 110 8.71 -9.40 -14.98
N GLN A 111 9.88 -8.92 -14.58
CA GLN A 111 10.83 -8.20 -15.43
C GLN A 111 12.22 -8.80 -15.22
N ASP A 112 12.88 -9.21 -16.29
CA ASP A 112 14.19 -9.86 -16.25
C ASP A 112 14.20 -11.09 -15.31
N GLY A 113 13.09 -11.83 -15.30
CA GLY A 113 12.88 -12.98 -14.42
C GLY A 113 12.68 -12.64 -12.94
N LYS A 114 12.60 -11.37 -12.57
CA LYS A 114 12.40 -10.90 -11.18
C LYS A 114 10.95 -10.57 -10.94
N SER A 115 10.39 -11.06 -9.83
CA SER A 115 9.02 -10.74 -9.45
C SER A 115 8.95 -9.36 -8.84
N LEU A 116 7.89 -8.64 -9.20
CA LEU A 116 7.53 -7.34 -8.68
C LEU A 116 6.06 -7.36 -8.31
N ILE A 117 5.74 -7.06 -7.05
CA ILE A 117 4.36 -6.96 -6.55
C ILE A 117 4.15 -5.54 -6.03
N ARG A 118 3.13 -4.88 -6.55
CA ARG A 118 2.80 -3.49 -6.24
C ARG A 118 1.41 -3.41 -5.61
N PHE A 119 1.36 -2.87 -4.42
CA PHE A 119 0.14 -2.47 -3.74
C PHE A 119 0.02 -0.96 -3.90
N VAL A 120 -1.01 -0.49 -4.58
CA VAL A 120 -1.18 0.94 -4.87
C VAL A 120 -2.38 1.45 -4.09
N PHE A 121 -2.13 2.49 -3.32
CA PHE A 121 -3.07 3.13 -2.44
C PHE A 121 -3.32 4.56 -2.89
N ASP A 122 -4.59 4.95 -2.82
CA ASP A 122 -5.07 6.29 -3.18
C ASP A 122 -5.70 6.96 -1.96
N TRP A 123 -4.86 7.31 -0.99
CA TRP A 123 -5.30 7.99 0.23
C TRP A 123 -5.78 9.41 -0.03
N GLU A 124 -5.19 10.09 -1.01
CA GLU A 124 -5.43 11.50 -1.28
C GLU A 124 -6.51 11.75 -2.33
N GLY A 125 -6.86 10.75 -3.14
CA GLY A 125 -7.91 10.83 -4.14
C GLY A 125 -7.50 11.65 -5.36
N GLU A 126 -8.51 12.22 -6.03
CA GLU A 126 -8.33 12.92 -7.30
C GLU A 126 -7.35 14.10 -7.18
N ASN A 127 -6.28 14.07 -8.00
CA ASN A 127 -5.17 15.04 -8.00
C ASN A 127 -4.22 14.97 -6.79
N GLY A 128 -4.34 13.95 -5.95
CA GLY A 128 -3.40 13.66 -4.87
C GLY A 128 -2.30 12.68 -5.30
N ASN A 129 -1.29 12.54 -4.45
CA ASN A 129 -0.22 11.57 -4.66
C ASN A 129 -0.74 10.15 -4.47
N THR A 130 -0.20 9.22 -5.24
CA THR A 130 -0.41 7.79 -5.03
C THR A 130 0.76 7.19 -4.27
N TYR A 131 0.43 6.24 -3.40
CA TYR A 131 1.40 5.63 -2.48
C TYR A 131 1.47 4.15 -2.77
N HIS A 132 2.68 3.67 -3.00
CA HIS A 132 2.93 2.31 -3.46
C HIS A 132 3.73 1.61 -2.38
N ILE A 133 3.30 0.41 -1.99
CA ILE A 133 4.14 -0.54 -1.26
C ILE A 133 4.54 -1.61 -2.26
N VAL A 134 5.83 -1.79 -2.45
CA VAL A 134 6.40 -2.55 -3.55
C VAL A 134 7.34 -3.61 -3.00
N TYR A 135 7.06 -4.88 -3.32
CA TYR A 135 8.01 -5.97 -3.15
C TYR A 135 8.72 -6.25 -4.47
N CYS A 136 10.04 -6.43 -4.43
CA CYS A 136 10.81 -6.92 -5.57
C CYS A 136 11.92 -7.89 -5.15
N ASP A 137 12.07 -8.97 -5.91
CA ASP A 137 13.18 -9.93 -5.75
C ASP A 137 14.56 -9.31 -6.09
N SER A 138 14.59 -8.17 -6.78
CA SER A 138 15.81 -7.45 -7.16
C SER A 138 15.78 -6.02 -6.64
N ARG A 139 16.65 -5.75 -5.66
CA ARG A 139 16.88 -4.41 -5.12
C ARG A 139 17.27 -3.42 -6.21
N ASP A 140 18.23 -3.81 -7.05
CA ASP A 140 18.76 -2.96 -8.12
C ASP A 140 17.67 -2.57 -9.13
N LEU A 141 16.70 -3.46 -9.39
CA LEU A 141 15.60 -3.17 -10.31
C LEU A 141 14.72 -2.03 -9.79
N VAL A 142 14.33 -2.08 -8.50
CA VAL A 142 13.52 -1.02 -7.89
C VAL A 142 14.33 0.27 -7.78
N GLU A 143 15.53 0.21 -7.19
CA GLU A 143 16.34 1.41 -7.00
C GLU A 143 16.68 2.08 -8.33
N LYS A 144 17.01 1.33 -9.39
CA LYS A 144 17.22 1.89 -10.73
C LYS A 144 15.95 2.54 -11.29
N THR A 145 14.82 1.83 -11.24
CA THR A 145 13.54 2.32 -11.78
C THR A 145 13.13 3.67 -11.17
N TYR A 146 13.41 3.90 -9.88
CA TYR A 146 12.98 5.10 -9.17
C TYR A 146 14.08 6.16 -8.97
N SER A 147 15.36 5.78 -9.06
CA SER A 147 16.49 6.74 -8.98
C SER A 147 16.67 7.57 -10.24
N GLU A 148 16.29 7.05 -11.41
CA GLU A 148 16.37 7.78 -12.69
C GLU A 148 15.42 8.99 -12.73
N GLU A 149 14.40 9.03 -11.87
CA GLU A 149 13.40 10.10 -11.79
C GLU A 149 13.13 10.57 -10.34
N ALA A 150 14.18 10.73 -9.54
CA ALA A 150 14.07 11.02 -8.10
C ALA A 150 13.25 12.28 -7.72
N VAL A 151 13.11 13.26 -8.62
CA VAL A 151 12.28 14.47 -8.39
C VAL A 151 10.78 14.14 -8.46
N LYS A 152 10.43 13.07 -9.17
CA LYS A 152 9.04 12.58 -9.33
C LYS A 152 8.68 11.49 -8.32
N TYR A 153 9.68 10.82 -7.74
CA TYR A 153 9.48 9.64 -6.89
C TYR A 153 10.25 9.72 -5.57
N GLY A 154 9.53 9.68 -4.45
CA GLY A 154 10.14 9.44 -3.13
C GLY A 154 10.30 7.94 -2.89
N LEU A 155 11.48 7.47 -2.49
CA LEU A 155 11.77 6.05 -2.22
C LEU A 155 12.17 5.85 -0.75
N ASP A 156 11.35 5.13 0.00
CA ASP A 156 11.60 4.72 1.38
C ASP A 156 11.85 3.21 1.45
N LYS A 157 12.99 2.77 2.00
CA LYS A 157 13.20 1.35 2.32
C LYS A 157 12.35 0.96 3.53
N LEU A 158 11.49 -0.05 3.39
CA LEU A 158 10.59 -0.51 4.47
C LEU A 158 11.13 -1.75 5.17
N ALA A 159 11.54 -2.75 4.40
CA ALA A 159 12.15 -4.00 4.84
C ALA A 159 13.00 -4.57 3.71
N ASP A 160 13.62 -5.74 3.90
CA ASP A 160 14.39 -6.37 2.82
C ASP A 160 13.46 -6.79 1.66
N GLY A 161 13.73 -6.26 0.47
CA GLY A 161 12.90 -6.44 -0.71
C GLY A 161 11.65 -5.56 -0.77
N TRP A 162 11.34 -4.78 0.28
CA TRP A 162 10.13 -3.93 0.36
C TRP A 162 10.44 -2.44 0.38
N TYR A 163 9.71 -1.69 -0.44
CA TYR A 163 9.90 -0.27 -0.64
C TYR A 163 8.57 0.47 -0.62
N GLY A 164 8.56 1.63 0.03
CA GLY A 164 7.50 2.62 -0.04
C GLY A 164 7.86 3.62 -1.13
N ILE A 165 6.91 3.89 -2.03
CA ILE A 165 7.12 4.83 -3.13
C ILE A 165 5.98 5.82 -3.18
N GLU A 166 6.31 7.10 -3.18
CA GLU A 166 5.35 8.20 -3.34
C GLU A 166 5.46 8.72 -4.77
N ILE A 167 4.33 8.77 -5.47
CA ILE A 167 4.24 9.22 -6.85
C ILE A 167 3.25 10.38 -6.94
N LYS A 168 3.70 11.51 -7.49
CA LYS A 168 2.90 12.70 -7.75
C LYS A 168 2.22 12.68 -9.12
#